data_AF-A0AAF0ZDD4-F1
#
_entry.id   AF-A0AAF0ZDD4-F1
#
_cell.length_a   1.000
_cell.length_b   1.000
_cell.length_c   1.000
_cell.angle_alpha   90.00
_cell.angle_beta   90.00
_cell.angle_gamma   90.00
#
_symmetry.space_group_name_H-M   'P 1'
#
loop_
_entity.id
_entity.type
_entity.pdbx_description
1 polymer ?
#
loop_
_entity_poly.entity_id
_entity_poly.type
_entity_poly.pdbx_seq_one_letter_code
_entity_poly.pdbx_strand_id
1 'polypeptide(L)'
;MASSSPSSMSPPMIPMELHSLNREKLFNSLRDHLTSCARPLQGFVLLQGGEEQTRHCTDHLELFRQESYFAYLFGVEEPGFYGTIVYRLRNELKDSIIWASLGSNFLFQRGLRHFNHSILLIV
;
A
#
# COMPACT_ATOMS: atom_id res chain seq x y z
N MET A 1 22.31 -34.29 27.20
CA MET A 1 20.97 -33.68 27.33
C MET A 1 20.93 -32.50 26.37
N ALA A 2 20.19 -32.62 25.26
CA ALA A 2 20.09 -31.54 24.27
C ALA A 2 19.12 -30.48 24.79
N SER A 3 19.58 -29.23 24.87
CA SER A 3 18.77 -28.08 25.25
C SER A 3 17.77 -27.76 24.14
N SER A 4 16.47 -27.91 24.41
CA SER A 4 15.39 -27.48 23.53
C SER A 4 15.33 -25.95 23.47
N SER A 5 15.60 -25.38 22.29
CA SER A 5 15.39 -23.95 22.03
C SER A 5 13.90 -23.61 22.21
N PRO A 6 13.56 -22.49 22.89
CA PRO A 6 12.17 -22.08 23.04
C PRO A 6 11.61 -21.70 21.67
N SER A 7 10.57 -22.39 21.23
CA SER A 7 9.79 -22.00 20.05
C SER A 7 9.13 -20.65 20.33
N SER A 8 9.61 -19.61 19.66
CA SER A 8 8.92 -18.31 19.62
C SER A 8 7.55 -18.52 19.00
N MET A 9 6.49 -18.47 19.82
CA MET A 9 5.09 -18.54 19.35
C MET A 9 4.60 -17.23 18.73
N SER A 10 5.51 -16.28 18.47
CA SER A 10 5.18 -15.02 17.82
C SER A 10 5.47 -15.10 16.31
N PRO A 11 4.56 -14.59 15.46
CA PRO A 11 4.82 -14.49 14.02
C PRO A 11 6.12 -13.73 13.75
N PRO A 12 6.88 -14.10 12.71
CA PRO A 12 8.08 -13.36 12.34
C PRO A 12 7.70 -11.93 11.94
N MET A 13 8.51 -10.97 12.35
CA MET A 13 8.35 -9.57 11.93
C MET A 13 8.55 -9.46 10.42
N ILE A 14 7.60 -8.83 9.72
CA ILE A 14 7.67 -8.60 8.28
C ILE A 14 8.29 -7.22 8.03
N PRO A 15 9.44 -7.13 7.34
CA PRO A 15 10.06 -5.84 7.06
C PRO A 15 9.27 -5.09 5.98
N MET A 16 9.03 -3.79 6.19
CA MET A 16 8.33 -2.92 5.23
C MET A 16 9.03 -2.83 3.86
N GLU A 17 10.33 -3.12 3.80
CA GLU A 17 11.11 -3.20 2.57
C GLU A 17 10.54 -4.25 1.58
N LEU A 18 9.95 -5.35 2.10
CA LEU A 18 9.30 -6.36 1.27
C LEU A 18 8.21 -5.73 0.38
N HIS A 19 7.38 -4.87 0.94
CA HIS A 19 6.32 -4.18 0.22
C HIS A 19 6.88 -3.18 -0.79
N SER A 20 7.99 -2.50 -0.45
CA SER A 20 8.71 -1.62 -1.40
C SER A 20 9.19 -2.38 -2.64
N LEU A 21 9.80 -3.55 -2.44
CA LEU A 21 10.25 -4.41 -3.53
C LEU A 21 9.09 -4.92 -4.39
N ASN A 22 7.94 -5.23 -3.77
CA ASN A 22 6.75 -5.63 -4.51
C ASN A 22 6.19 -4.51 -5.39
N ARG A 23 6.18 -3.25 -4.90
CA ARG A 23 5.79 -2.09 -5.71
C ARG A 23 6.76 -1.86 -6.87
N GLU A 24 8.05 -2.11 -6.68
CA GLU A 24 9.03 -2.05 -7.76
C GLU A 24 8.79 -3.12 -8.84
N LYS A 25 8.49 -4.37 -8.45
CA LYS A 25 8.12 -5.43 -9.40
C LYS A 25 6.90 -5.04 -10.23
N LEU A 26 5.87 -4.49 -9.58
CA LEU A 26 4.67 -3.99 -10.26
C LEU A 26 5.02 -2.89 -11.26
N PHE A 27 5.82 -1.91 -10.85
CA PHE A 27 6.25 -0.82 -11.71
C PHE A 27 7.02 -1.32 -12.95
N ASN A 28 7.96 -2.24 -12.77
CA ASN A 28 8.74 -2.80 -13.87
C ASN A 28 7.83 -3.55 -14.87
N SER A 29 6.91 -4.38 -14.36
CA SER A 29 5.94 -5.09 -15.20
C SER A 29 5.04 -4.14 -15.98
N LEU A 30 4.51 -3.09 -15.33
CA LEU A 30 3.71 -2.06 -15.99
C LEU A 30 4.50 -1.31 -17.06
N ARG A 31 5.74 -0.93 -16.75
CA ARG A 31 6.61 -0.23 -17.69
C ARG A 31 6.86 -1.08 -18.94
N ASP A 32 7.19 -2.36 -18.77
CA ASP A 32 7.49 -3.25 -19.89
C ASP A 32 6.25 -3.47 -20.76
N HIS A 33 5.07 -3.64 -20.15
CA HIS A 33 3.79 -3.76 -20.85
C HIS A 33 3.39 -2.47 -21.59
N LEU A 34 3.52 -1.30 -20.96
CA LEU A 34 3.19 -0.02 -21.58
C LEU A 34 4.15 0.29 -22.74
N THR A 35 5.43 -0.06 -22.59
CA THR A 35 6.43 0.07 -23.66
C THR A 35 6.08 -0.82 -24.85
N SER A 36 5.69 -2.08 -24.62
CA SER A 36 5.29 -2.99 -25.70
C SER A 36 4.04 -2.52 -26.43
N CYS A 37 3.12 -1.87 -25.72
CA CYS A 37 1.88 -1.33 -26.28
C CYS A 37 2.03 0.10 -26.84
N ALA A 38 3.25 0.67 -26.90
CA ALA A 38 3.52 2.05 -27.30
C ALA A 38 2.63 3.09 -26.56
N ARG A 39 2.31 2.82 -25.29
CA ARG A 39 1.50 3.71 -24.45
C ARG A 39 2.38 4.66 -23.64
N PRO A 40 1.86 5.85 -23.25
CA PRO A 40 2.58 6.76 -22.39
C PRO A 40 3.01 6.12 -21.07
N LEU A 41 4.27 6.31 -20.67
CA LEU A 41 4.84 5.85 -19.40
C LEU A 41 4.52 6.83 -18.25
N GLN A 42 3.28 7.29 -18.23
CA GLN A 42 2.77 8.22 -17.22
C GLN A 42 1.37 7.78 -16.79
N GLY A 43 1.19 7.64 -15.48
CA GLY A 43 -0.09 7.30 -14.91
C GLY A 43 0.01 7.04 -13.41
N PHE A 44 -1.05 6.47 -12.87
CA PHE A 44 -1.09 6.02 -11.49
C PHE A 44 -1.90 4.72 -11.39
N VAL A 45 -1.59 3.94 -10.36
CA VAL A 45 -2.39 2.79 -9.92
C VAL A 45 -3.09 3.23 -8.65
N LEU A 46 -4.41 3.14 -8.61
CA LEU A 46 -5.22 3.37 -7.41
C LEU A 46 -5.80 2.04 -6.95
N LEU A 47 -5.60 1.72 -5.68
CA LEU A 47 -6.15 0.53 -5.03
C LEU A 47 -6.96 0.96 -3.80
N GLN A 48 -8.16 0.41 -3.68
CA GLN A 48 -8.96 0.48 -2.46
C GLN A 48 -8.62 -0.73 -1.60
N GLY A 49 -8.29 -0.49 -0.33
CA GLY A 49 -8.13 -1.52 0.67
C GLY A 49 -9.49 -2.10 1.11
N GLY A 50 -9.43 -3.09 1.97
CA GLY A 50 -10.62 -3.64 2.62
C GLY A 50 -11.27 -2.63 3.54
N GLU A 51 -12.59 -2.75 3.68
CA GLU A 51 -13.38 -2.03 4.66
C GLU A 51 -13.76 -2.95 5.82
N GLU A 52 -13.98 -2.37 6.99
CA GLU A 52 -14.52 -3.10 8.13
C GLU A 52 -15.98 -3.45 7.86
N GLN A 53 -16.36 -4.70 8.15
CA GLN A 53 -17.71 -5.19 7.91
C GLN A 53 -18.36 -5.64 9.21
N THR A 54 -19.63 -5.28 9.34
CA THR A 54 -20.51 -5.79 10.38
C THR A 54 -21.22 -7.05 9.90
N ARG A 55 -21.48 -7.98 10.81
CA ARG A 55 -22.21 -9.20 10.51
C ARG A 55 -23.69 -8.89 10.25
N HIS A 56 -24.07 -8.77 8.98
CA HIS A 56 -25.41 -8.39 8.57
C HIS A 56 -25.82 -7.03 9.18
N CYS A 57 -26.97 -6.98 9.84
CA CYS A 57 -27.53 -5.79 10.49
C CYS A 57 -27.17 -5.70 11.98
N THR A 58 -26.31 -6.60 12.50
CA THR A 58 -25.87 -6.51 13.90
C THR A 58 -24.66 -5.59 14.01
N ASP A 59 -24.40 -5.11 15.23
CA ASP A 59 -23.22 -4.35 15.61
C ASP A 59 -21.95 -5.21 15.79
N HIS A 60 -22.01 -6.48 15.39
CA HIS A 60 -20.89 -7.41 15.53
C HIS A 60 -19.86 -7.19 14.41
N LEU A 61 -18.67 -6.70 14.74
CA LEU A 61 -17.56 -6.55 13.81
C LEU A 61 -16.95 -7.91 13.46
N GLU A 62 -16.77 -8.17 12.17
CA GLU A 62 -15.98 -9.32 11.72
C GLU A 62 -14.48 -9.05 11.87
N LEU A 63 -13.70 -10.10 12.08
CA LEU A 63 -12.25 -9.96 12.17
C LEU A 63 -11.71 -9.45 10.82
N PHE A 64 -11.21 -8.22 10.81
CA PHE A 64 -10.71 -7.60 9.59
C PHE A 64 -9.51 -8.35 9.02
N ARG A 65 -9.56 -8.61 7.72
CA ARG A 65 -8.43 -9.05 6.92
C ARG A 65 -8.34 -8.16 5.70
N GLN A 66 -7.15 -7.59 5.50
CA GLN A 66 -6.87 -6.71 4.37
C GLN A 66 -7.07 -7.40 3.01
N GLU A 67 -7.51 -6.63 2.02
CA GLU A 67 -7.56 -7.06 0.61
C GLU A 67 -6.16 -7.51 0.15
N SER A 68 -6.08 -8.62 -0.57
CA SER A 68 -4.81 -9.33 -0.75
C SER A 68 -3.80 -8.56 -1.63
N TYR A 69 -4.26 -7.86 -2.68
CA TYR A 69 -3.37 -7.00 -3.47
C TYR A 69 -2.92 -5.77 -2.68
N PHE A 70 -3.83 -5.19 -1.89
CA PHE A 70 -3.50 -4.06 -1.02
C PHE A 70 -2.45 -4.45 0.04
N ALA A 71 -2.69 -5.55 0.75
CA ALA A 71 -1.76 -6.10 1.73
C ALA A 71 -0.39 -6.42 1.11
N TYR A 72 -0.38 -7.01 -0.09
CA TYR A 72 0.85 -7.36 -0.80
C TYR A 72 1.72 -6.14 -1.13
N LEU A 73 1.09 -5.03 -1.56
CA LEU A 73 1.80 -3.83 -2.03
C LEU A 73 2.10 -2.82 -0.93
N PHE A 74 1.29 -2.75 0.12
CA PHE A 74 1.39 -1.72 1.15
C PHE A 74 1.66 -2.25 2.55
N GLY A 75 1.28 -3.49 2.88
CA GLY A 75 1.48 -4.07 4.22
C GLY A 75 0.62 -3.41 5.31
N VAL A 76 -0.40 -2.64 4.93
CA VAL A 76 -1.31 -1.94 5.85
C VAL A 76 -2.33 -2.93 6.38
N GLU A 77 -2.51 -2.96 7.69
CA GLU A 77 -3.43 -3.88 8.37
C GLU A 77 -4.75 -3.20 8.73
N GLU A 78 -4.82 -1.88 8.60
CA GLU A 78 -6.00 -1.09 8.94
C GLU A 78 -7.04 -1.05 7.79
N PRO A 79 -8.34 -1.08 8.12
CA PRO A 79 -9.41 -0.94 7.14
C PRO A 79 -9.59 0.51 6.66
N GLY A 80 -10.23 0.70 5.50
CA GLY A 80 -10.65 2.00 5.00
C GLY A 80 -9.53 2.83 4.36
N PHE A 81 -8.48 2.18 3.88
CA PHE A 81 -7.34 2.83 3.25
C PHE A 81 -7.41 2.76 1.72
N TYR A 82 -6.81 3.76 1.08
CA TYR A 82 -6.52 3.78 -0.35
C TYR A 82 -5.03 3.94 -0.57
N GLY A 83 -4.53 3.31 -1.62
CA GLY A 83 -3.12 3.26 -1.95
C GLY A 83 -2.94 3.72 -3.38
N THR A 84 -2.06 4.68 -3.60
CA THR A 84 -1.73 5.17 -4.93
C THR A 84 -0.26 4.95 -5.23
N ILE A 85 0.04 4.39 -6.39
CA ILE A 85 1.40 4.29 -6.93
C ILE A 85 1.46 5.16 -8.17
N VAL A 86 2.20 6.26 -8.11
CA VAL A 86 2.38 7.17 -9.23
C VAL A 86 3.62 6.75 -10.02
N TYR A 87 3.50 6.69 -11.34
CA TYR A 87 4.63 6.48 -12.22
C TYR A 87 4.70 7.58 -13.28
N ARG A 88 5.86 8.21 -13.40
CA ARG A 88 6.15 9.18 -14.44
C ARG A 88 7.59 9.00 -14.90
N LEU A 89 7.81 8.91 -16.21
CA LEU A 89 9.14 8.83 -16.82
C LEU A 89 9.90 10.18 -16.81
N ARG A 90 9.87 10.90 -15.70
CA ARG A 90 10.89 11.91 -15.39
C ARG A 90 11.72 11.33 -14.25
N ASN A 91 13.02 11.32 -14.45
CA ASN A 91 14.04 10.49 -13.81
C ASN A 91 14.09 10.36 -12.26
N GLU A 92 13.12 10.80 -11.44
CA GLU A 92 13.41 10.95 -10.00
C GLU A 92 12.32 10.59 -8.98
N LEU A 93 11.06 10.29 -9.32
CA LEU A 93 10.04 10.07 -8.26
C LEU A 93 9.21 8.78 -8.48
N LYS A 94 9.58 7.73 -7.73
CA LYS A 94 8.73 6.56 -7.45
C LYS A 94 8.00 6.83 -6.14
N ASP A 95 6.89 7.58 -6.20
CA ASP A 95 6.14 7.91 -5.00
C ASP A 95 4.93 6.98 -4.85
N SER A 96 4.89 6.23 -3.75
CA SER A 96 3.69 5.53 -3.28
C SER A 96 3.09 6.33 -2.13
N ILE A 97 1.89 6.85 -2.31
CA ILE A 97 1.15 7.62 -1.31
C ILE A 97 0.00 6.77 -0.80
N ILE A 98 -0.17 6.71 0.53
CA ILE A 98 -1.26 5.99 1.20
C ILE A 98 -2.19 7.04 1.83
N TRP A 99 -3.49 6.86 1.64
CA TRP A 99 -4.56 7.70 2.19
C TRP A 99 -5.45 6.88 3.12
N ALA A 100 -5.88 7.47 4.24
CA ALA A 100 -6.88 6.90 5.12
C ALA A 100 -8.22 7.64 4.93
N SER A 101 -9.32 6.90 4.77
CA SER A 101 -10.67 7.47 4.87
C SER A 101 -11.21 7.28 6.29
N LEU A 102 -11.00 8.28 7.14
CA LEU A 102 -11.84 8.51 8.31
C LEU A 102 -12.71 9.72 7.97
N GLY A 103 -14.04 9.58 8.11
CA GLY A 103 -15.04 10.51 7.59
C GLY A 103 -14.67 12.01 7.66
N SER A 104 -14.99 12.73 6.59
CA SER A 104 -14.86 14.19 6.40
C SER A 104 -13.46 14.81 6.62
N ASN A 105 -12.47 14.10 7.15
CA ASN A 105 -11.15 14.65 7.50
C ASN A 105 -10.03 13.70 7.03
N PHE A 106 -9.44 14.03 5.88
CA PHE A 106 -8.27 13.35 5.34
C PHE A 106 -7.07 13.50 6.29
N LEU A 107 -6.65 12.42 6.94
CA LEU A 107 -5.38 12.39 7.67
C LEU A 107 -4.28 11.81 6.78
N PHE A 108 -3.34 12.67 6.40
CA PHE A 108 -2.17 12.32 5.59
C PHE A 108 -1.05 11.80 6.51
N GLN A 109 -0.75 10.49 6.47
CA GLN A 109 0.38 9.93 7.21
C GLN A 109 1.68 10.15 6.42
N ARG A 110 2.30 11.31 6.64
CA ARG A 110 3.55 11.74 6.01
C ARG A 110 4.73 10.95 6.59
N GLY A 111 5.05 9.80 6.00
CA GLY A 111 6.34 9.14 6.21
C GLY A 111 7.48 10.06 5.75
N LEU A 112 8.35 10.45 6.69
CA LEU A 112 9.54 11.28 6.52
C LEU A 112 10.28 11.06 5.17
N ARG A 113 10.26 12.10 4.31
CA ARG A 113 11.46 12.65 3.66
C ARG A 113 11.10 14.00 3.03
N HIS A 114 11.89 15.01 3.37
CA HIS A 114 11.82 16.36 2.78
C HIS A 114 11.91 16.26 1.25
N PHE A 115 10.82 16.58 0.55
CA PHE A 115 10.88 16.92 -0.86
C PHE A 115 10.22 18.28 -1.07
N ASN A 116 11.08 19.25 -1.38
CA ASN A 116 10.72 20.51 -1.97
C ASN A 116 10.15 20.22 -3.36
N HIS A 117 8.83 20.18 -3.50
CA HIS A 117 8.06 20.79 -4.59
C HIS A 117 6.60 20.36 -4.45
N SER A 118 5.75 21.37 -4.35
CA SER A 118 4.31 21.28 -4.15
C SER A 118 3.65 20.38 -5.20
N ILE A 119 3.22 19.20 -4.79
CA ILE A 119 2.12 18.49 -5.45
C ILE A 119 0.93 18.62 -4.52
N LEU A 120 0.21 19.74 -4.70
CA LEU A 120 -1.15 19.90 -4.22
C LEU A 120 -2.02 19.08 -5.17
N LEU A 121 -2.50 17.92 -4.73
CA LEU A 121 -3.59 17.25 -5.44
C LEU A 121 -4.90 17.71 -4.80
N ILE A 122 -5.62 18.54 -5.54
CA ILE A 122 -6.99 18.97 -5.28
C ILE A 122 -7.91 17.75 -5.48
N VAL A 123 -8.80 17.49 -4.53
CA VAL A 123 -10.14 16.93 -4.81
C VAL A 123 -11.05 18.12 -5.09
#